data_AF-A0A537T510-F1
#
_entry.id   AF-A0A537T510-F1
#
_cell.length_a   1.000
_cell.length_b   1.000
_cell.length_c   1.000
_cell.angle_alpha   90.00
_cell.angle_beta   90.00
_cell.angle_gamma   90.00
#
_symmetry.space_group_name_H-M   'P 1'
#
loop_
_entity.id
_entity.type
_entity.pdbx_description
1 polymer ?
#
loop_
_entity_poly.entity_id
_entity_poly.type
_entity_poly.pdbx_seq_one_letter_code
_entity_poly.pdbx_strand_id
1 'polypeptide(L)'
;MVAPLKVGIAGLGTVGAEVVRLIEQQGRQLSARCGRGVRVVAVTARSKVKKRGLDLRGIGWAKNPLALANDPTIDCFVELMGGSGEPALSAIEAALKSGKSVVTANKALIARHGLRLAKAAEKHGGALNFEAAVGAAIPVVKTLRDGLAGTDVNRVYGILNGTCNYILTRMEQEGLSFAECLKDAQRRGYAEANPSFDVDGHDTAQKLAILASIAFGTKIAQNSVYVEGISSIAPEDLRAAEQLGYRVKLLGV
;
A
#
# COMPACT_ATOMS: atom_id res chain seq x y z
N MET A 1 17.28 30.04 -1.57
CA MET A 1 16.20 29.05 -1.40
C MET A 1 16.79 27.66 -1.58
N VAL A 2 16.47 26.70 -0.70
CA VAL A 2 16.89 25.30 -0.84
C VAL A 2 16.27 24.70 -2.11
N ALA A 3 17.06 23.95 -2.90
CA ALA A 3 16.56 23.31 -4.11
C ALA A 3 15.35 22.41 -3.81
N PRO A 4 14.32 22.33 -4.67
CA PRO A 4 13.18 21.45 -4.43
C PRO A 4 13.58 19.97 -4.49
N LEU A 5 12.90 19.10 -3.76
CA LEU A 5 13.00 17.64 -3.88
C LEU A 5 12.29 17.22 -5.17
N LYS A 6 13.04 16.58 -6.07
CA LYS A 6 12.55 16.13 -7.38
C LYS A 6 12.03 14.70 -7.30
N VAL A 7 10.77 14.53 -7.65
CA VAL A 7 10.03 13.26 -7.54
C VAL A 7 9.76 12.68 -8.91
N GLY A 8 10.10 11.41 -9.09
CA GLY A 8 9.72 10.59 -10.24
C GLY A 8 8.63 9.59 -9.86
N ILE A 9 7.50 9.55 -10.58
CA ILE A 9 6.38 8.65 -10.26
C ILE A 9 6.20 7.57 -11.34
N ALA A 10 6.36 6.30 -10.95
CA ALA A 10 6.04 5.15 -11.78
C ALA A 10 4.64 4.62 -11.42
N GLY A 11 3.69 4.75 -12.34
CA GLY A 11 2.29 4.39 -12.13
C GLY A 11 1.40 5.62 -11.99
N LEU A 12 0.54 5.83 -12.99
CA LEU A 12 -0.48 6.90 -12.99
C LEU A 12 -1.89 6.30 -13.05
N GLY A 13 -2.17 5.37 -12.13
CA GLY A 13 -3.53 4.93 -11.79
C GLY A 13 -4.23 5.95 -10.88
N THR A 14 -5.26 5.52 -10.16
CA THR A 14 -6.00 6.37 -9.22
C THR A 14 -5.06 7.00 -8.18
N VAL A 15 -4.24 6.18 -7.49
CA VAL A 15 -3.31 6.66 -6.46
C VAL A 15 -2.26 7.60 -7.04
N GLY A 16 -1.59 7.20 -8.14
CA GLY A 16 -0.54 8.02 -8.75
C GLY A 16 -1.04 9.36 -9.26
N ALA A 17 -2.25 9.42 -9.80
CA ALA A 17 -2.88 10.66 -10.22
C ALA A 17 -3.15 11.60 -9.03
N GLU A 18 -3.71 11.08 -7.94
CA GLU A 18 -3.95 11.88 -6.73
C GLU A 18 -2.65 12.34 -6.08
N VAL A 19 -1.57 11.54 -6.09
CA VAL A 19 -0.26 11.98 -5.59
C VAL A 19 0.26 13.19 -6.38
N VAL A 20 0.18 13.17 -7.71
CA VAL A 20 0.58 14.33 -8.55
C VAL A 20 -0.25 15.55 -8.17
N ARG A 21 -1.58 15.40 -8.12
CA ARG A 21 -2.51 16.49 -7.80
C ARG A 21 -2.25 17.08 -6.41
N LEU A 22 -2.08 16.24 -5.39
CA LEU A 22 -1.88 16.67 -4.01
C LEU A 22 -0.54 17.39 -3.82
N ILE A 23 0.53 16.94 -4.48
CA ILE A 23 1.83 17.63 -4.44
C ILE A 23 1.71 19.05 -5.01
N GLU A 24 0.98 19.21 -6.12
CA GLU A 24 0.74 20.51 -6.74
C GLU A 24 -0.14 21.40 -5.84
N GLN A 25 -1.30 20.89 -5.41
CA GLN A 25 -2.27 21.65 -4.61
C GLN A 25 -1.73 22.05 -3.23
N GLN A 26 -0.92 21.18 -2.61
CA GLN A 26 -0.40 21.39 -1.25
C GLN A 26 1.03 21.93 -1.22
N GLY A 27 1.58 22.39 -2.34
CA GLY A 27 3.00 22.77 -2.48
C GLY A 27 3.50 23.73 -1.38
N ARG A 28 2.68 24.72 -0.96
CA ARG A 28 3.02 25.63 0.14
C ARG A 28 3.13 24.92 1.49
N GLN A 29 2.16 24.06 1.82
CA GLN A 29 2.14 23.32 3.09
C GLN A 29 3.28 22.29 3.14
N LEU A 30 3.52 21.57 2.03
CA LEU A 30 4.63 20.65 1.91
C LEU A 30 5.98 21.36 2.07
N SER A 31 6.15 22.53 1.44
CA SER A 31 7.37 23.32 1.58
C SER A 31 7.63 23.74 3.02
N ALA A 32 6.59 24.17 3.74
CA ALA A 32 6.69 24.55 5.14
C ALA A 32 7.06 23.36 6.05
N ARG A 33 6.48 22.18 5.80
CA ARG A 33 6.73 20.96 6.58
C ARG A 33 8.09 20.31 6.28
N CYS A 34 8.52 20.34 5.02
CA CYS A 34 9.75 19.69 4.57
C CYS A 34 10.97 20.62 4.54
N GLY A 35 10.80 21.92 4.77
CA GLY A 35 11.87 22.93 4.64
C GLY A 35 12.35 23.19 3.20
N ARG A 36 11.78 22.50 2.21
CA ARG A 36 12.06 22.67 0.77
C ARG A 36 10.81 22.29 -0.04
N GLY A 37 10.67 22.85 -1.25
CA GLY A 37 9.60 22.48 -2.15
C GLY A 37 9.69 21.02 -2.60
N VAL A 38 8.56 20.43 -2.97
CA VAL A 38 8.48 19.07 -3.56
C VAL A 38 7.87 19.21 -4.95
N ARG A 39 8.51 18.62 -5.97
CA ARG A 39 8.06 18.74 -7.37
C ARG A 39 8.10 17.40 -8.08
N VAL A 40 7.01 17.06 -8.75
CA VAL A 40 7.01 15.94 -9.71
C VAL A 40 7.68 16.42 -10.99
N VAL A 41 8.79 15.78 -11.36
CA VAL A 41 9.58 16.18 -12.55
C VAL A 41 9.43 15.21 -13.71
N ALA A 42 9.14 13.95 -13.41
CA ALA A 42 8.89 12.96 -14.45
C ALA A 42 7.95 11.85 -13.96
N VAL A 43 7.25 11.25 -14.92
CA VAL A 43 6.28 10.18 -14.69
C VAL A 43 6.43 9.08 -15.73
N THR A 44 5.96 7.88 -15.41
CA THR A 44 5.76 6.82 -16.40
C THR A 44 4.52 5.99 -16.10
N ALA A 45 3.85 5.53 -17.15
CA ALA A 45 2.69 4.65 -17.07
C ALA A 45 2.50 3.89 -18.39
N ARG A 46 1.73 2.80 -18.36
CA ARG A 46 1.42 1.98 -19.56
C ARG A 46 0.81 2.76 -20.73
N SER A 47 0.01 3.79 -20.44
CA SER A 47 -0.65 4.61 -21.48
C SER A 47 -0.45 6.09 -21.21
N LYS A 48 0.13 6.79 -22.18
CA LYS A 48 0.29 8.26 -22.18
C LYS A 48 -1.00 8.99 -22.54
N VAL A 49 -1.86 8.38 -23.36
CA VAL A 49 -3.08 9.00 -23.90
C VAL A 49 -4.30 8.90 -22.99
N LYS A 50 -4.28 8.00 -21.98
CA LYS A 50 -5.39 7.86 -21.04
C LYS A 50 -5.64 9.19 -20.31
N LYS A 51 -6.86 9.72 -20.45
CA LYS A 51 -7.30 10.93 -19.74
C LYS A 51 -7.34 10.66 -18.22
N ARG A 52 -6.70 11.54 -17.45
CA ARG A 52 -6.56 11.42 -15.99
C ARG A 52 -7.04 12.66 -15.22
N GLY A 53 -7.48 13.71 -15.92
CA GLY A 53 -7.82 14.98 -15.29
C GLY A 53 -6.63 15.60 -14.54
N LEU A 54 -5.43 15.48 -15.12
CA LEU A 54 -4.19 16.05 -14.58
C LEU A 54 -3.58 16.95 -15.65
N ASP A 55 -3.05 18.07 -15.21
CA ASP A 55 -2.13 18.85 -16.01
C ASP A 55 -0.72 18.26 -15.85
N LEU A 56 -0.16 17.75 -16.96
CA LEU A 56 1.21 17.20 -16.99
C LEU A 56 2.16 18.13 -17.75
N ARG A 57 1.77 19.38 -18.04
CA ARG A 57 2.64 20.36 -18.68
C ARG A 57 3.91 20.56 -17.83
N GLY A 58 5.07 20.45 -18.47
CA GLY A 58 6.37 20.59 -17.79
C GLY A 58 6.83 19.35 -17.01
N ILE A 59 6.04 18.26 -16.99
CA ILE A 59 6.44 16.98 -16.39
C ILE A 59 6.95 16.05 -17.50
N GLY A 60 8.19 15.55 -17.34
CA GLY A 60 8.80 14.61 -18.27
C GLY A 60 8.07 13.27 -18.32
N TRP A 61 8.01 12.66 -19.51
CA TRP A 61 7.46 11.30 -19.65
C TRP A 61 8.59 10.30 -19.89
N ALA A 62 8.92 9.51 -18.89
CA ALA A 62 9.96 8.50 -19.00
C ALA A 62 9.47 7.28 -19.79
N LYS A 63 10.38 6.71 -20.60
CA LYS A 63 10.12 5.56 -21.48
C LYS A 63 9.56 4.35 -20.72
N ASN A 64 10.11 4.06 -19.55
CA ASN A 64 9.71 2.98 -18.68
C ASN A 64 10.14 3.26 -17.22
N PRO A 65 9.71 2.43 -16.25
CA PRO A 65 10.03 2.61 -14.82
C PRO A 65 11.53 2.56 -14.53
N LEU A 66 12.29 1.71 -15.23
CA LEU A 66 13.73 1.59 -15.03
C LEU A 66 14.48 2.84 -15.51
N ALA A 67 14.08 3.43 -16.63
CA ALA A 67 14.63 4.69 -17.11
C ALA A 67 14.35 5.84 -16.13
N LEU A 68 13.14 5.87 -15.55
CA LEU A 68 12.79 6.84 -14.51
C LEU A 68 13.62 6.66 -13.24
N ALA A 69 13.83 5.41 -12.80
CA ALA A 69 14.64 5.09 -11.63
C ALA A 69 16.13 5.46 -11.80
N ASN A 70 16.66 5.32 -13.02
CA ASN A 70 18.05 5.64 -13.36
C ASN A 70 18.31 7.12 -13.66
N ASP A 71 17.28 7.94 -13.79
CA ASP A 71 17.43 9.37 -14.07
C ASP A 71 18.19 10.06 -12.90
N PRO A 72 19.38 10.63 -13.13
CA PRO A 72 20.17 11.25 -12.08
C PRO A 72 19.56 12.57 -11.58
N THR A 73 18.55 13.12 -12.27
CA THR A 73 17.87 14.34 -11.86
C THR A 73 16.75 14.10 -10.86
N ILE A 74 16.38 12.84 -10.58
CA ILE A 74 15.34 12.49 -9.61
C ILE A 74 15.98 12.19 -8.25
N ASP A 75 15.46 12.80 -7.18
CA ASP A 75 15.90 12.55 -5.81
C ASP A 75 15.11 11.41 -5.15
N CYS A 76 13.81 11.32 -5.46
CA CYS A 76 12.88 10.37 -4.86
C CYS A 76 12.08 9.63 -5.94
N PHE A 77 12.14 8.30 -5.92
CA PHE A 77 11.37 7.43 -6.81
C PHE A 77 10.11 6.91 -6.11
N VAL A 78 8.94 7.15 -6.70
CA VAL A 78 7.64 6.74 -6.16
C VAL A 78 7.07 5.63 -7.05
N GLU A 79 6.84 4.45 -6.48
CA GLU A 79 6.34 3.27 -7.18
C GLU A 79 4.88 2.97 -6.81
N LEU A 80 4.01 3.00 -7.81
CA LEU A 80 2.55 2.86 -7.72
C LEU A 80 2.00 2.02 -8.90
N MET A 81 2.79 1.06 -9.38
CA MET A 81 2.43 0.19 -10.50
C MET A 81 1.71 -1.08 -10.06
N GLY A 82 2.01 -1.56 -8.84
CA GLY A 82 1.51 -2.83 -8.31
C GLY A 82 2.25 -4.04 -8.89
N GLY A 83 1.80 -5.24 -8.51
CA GLY A 83 2.45 -6.51 -8.87
C GLY A 83 3.65 -6.85 -7.98
N SER A 84 4.03 -8.13 -7.88
CA SER A 84 5.10 -8.58 -6.99
C SER A 84 6.47 -8.77 -7.67
N GLY A 85 6.59 -8.45 -8.96
CA GLY A 85 7.78 -8.69 -9.77
C GLY A 85 8.08 -7.56 -10.74
N GLU A 86 8.48 -7.91 -11.95
CA GLU A 86 8.85 -6.93 -12.97
C GLU A 86 7.64 -6.18 -13.56
N PRO A 87 7.78 -4.90 -13.92
CA PRO A 87 9.00 -4.08 -13.89
C PRO A 87 9.25 -3.35 -12.55
N ALA A 88 8.40 -3.55 -11.53
CA ALA A 88 8.47 -2.81 -10.27
C ALA A 88 9.74 -3.16 -9.47
N LEU A 89 10.07 -4.45 -9.38
CA LEU A 89 11.23 -4.91 -8.64
C LEU A 89 12.54 -4.31 -9.16
N SER A 90 12.84 -4.45 -10.46
CA SER A 90 14.07 -3.91 -11.03
C SER A 90 14.15 -2.38 -10.93
N ALA A 91 13.03 -1.67 -11.07
CA ALA A 91 13.02 -0.21 -10.96
C ALA A 91 13.31 0.26 -9.52
N ILE A 92 12.69 -0.35 -8.51
CA ILE A 92 12.97 -0.03 -7.11
C ILE A 92 14.44 -0.34 -6.76
N GLU A 93 14.96 -1.49 -7.19
CA GLU A 93 16.35 -1.84 -6.94
C GLU A 93 17.33 -0.86 -7.59
N ALA A 94 17.06 -0.44 -8.83
CA ALA A 94 17.89 0.53 -9.52
C ALA A 94 17.90 1.89 -8.80
N ALA A 95 16.72 2.37 -8.37
CA ALA A 95 16.61 3.60 -7.60
C ALA A 95 17.42 3.53 -6.30
N LEU A 96 17.23 2.47 -5.50
CA LEU A 96 17.95 2.28 -4.24
C LEU A 96 19.45 2.14 -4.45
N LYS A 97 19.90 1.36 -5.44
CA LYS A 97 21.35 1.21 -5.76
C LYS A 97 22.00 2.53 -6.17
N SER A 98 21.23 3.46 -6.73
CA SER A 98 21.70 4.82 -7.06
C SER A 98 21.65 5.80 -5.87
N GLY A 99 21.30 5.32 -4.67
CA GLY A 99 21.18 6.15 -3.45
C GLY A 99 19.90 6.98 -3.36
N LYS A 100 18.93 6.79 -4.27
CA LYS A 100 17.65 7.51 -4.23
C LYS A 100 16.77 6.95 -3.12
N SER A 101 15.96 7.83 -2.52
CA SER A 101 14.87 7.38 -1.66
C SER A 101 13.73 6.81 -2.50
N VAL A 102 13.11 5.73 -2.02
CA VAL A 102 11.97 5.07 -2.62
C VAL A 102 10.74 5.18 -1.72
N VAL A 103 9.60 5.51 -2.32
CA VAL A 103 8.27 5.41 -1.70
C VAL A 103 7.43 4.44 -2.51
N THR A 104 6.76 3.46 -1.88
CA THR A 104 5.89 2.51 -2.59
C THR A 104 4.61 2.21 -1.82
N ALA A 105 3.53 1.90 -2.53
CA ALA A 105 2.29 1.36 -1.96
C ALA A 105 2.14 -0.16 -2.21
N ASN A 106 3.19 -0.82 -2.68
CA ASN A 106 3.13 -2.18 -3.21
C ASN A 106 3.36 -3.25 -2.15
N LYS A 107 2.29 -3.58 -1.43
CA LYS A 107 2.25 -4.63 -0.40
C LYS A 107 2.82 -5.98 -0.85
N ALA A 108 2.48 -6.45 -2.06
CA ALA A 108 2.89 -7.77 -2.53
C ALA A 108 4.41 -7.82 -2.77
N LEU A 109 4.99 -6.74 -3.28
CA LEU A 109 6.42 -6.61 -3.47
C LEU A 109 7.16 -6.46 -2.13
N ILE A 110 6.63 -5.67 -1.18
CA ILE A 110 7.23 -5.56 0.17
C ILE A 110 7.14 -6.89 0.92
N ALA A 111 6.02 -7.59 0.87
CA ALA A 111 5.87 -8.90 1.51
C ALA A 111 6.88 -9.94 0.99
N ARG A 112 7.20 -9.90 -0.31
CA ARG A 112 8.10 -10.88 -0.94
C ARG A 112 9.57 -10.48 -0.93
N HIS A 113 9.86 -9.19 -1.09
CA HIS A 113 11.21 -8.67 -1.36
C HIS A 113 11.65 -7.59 -0.36
N GLY A 114 10.82 -7.21 0.60
CA GLY A 114 11.06 -6.08 1.50
C GLY A 114 12.42 -6.12 2.21
N LEU A 115 12.83 -7.28 2.74
CA LEU A 115 14.15 -7.42 3.39
C LEU A 115 15.32 -7.20 2.43
N ARG A 116 15.22 -7.73 1.20
CA ARG A 116 16.25 -7.54 0.16
C ARG A 116 16.36 -6.06 -0.22
N LEU A 117 15.22 -5.38 -0.33
CA LEU A 117 15.16 -3.96 -0.69
C LEU A 117 15.63 -3.06 0.46
N ALA A 118 15.26 -3.35 1.71
CA ALA A 118 15.73 -2.63 2.89
C ALA A 118 17.27 -2.67 2.99
N LYS A 119 17.87 -3.86 2.82
CA LYS A 119 19.34 -4.01 2.77
C LYS A 119 19.98 -3.21 1.63
N ALA A 120 19.32 -3.14 0.48
CA ALA A 120 19.81 -2.32 -0.63
C ALA A 120 19.74 -0.83 -0.32
N ALA A 121 18.68 -0.37 0.36
CA ALA A 121 18.52 1.00 0.82
C ALA A 121 19.63 1.38 1.81
N GLU A 122 19.82 0.57 2.85
CA GLU A 122 20.88 0.73 3.86
C GLU A 122 22.28 0.79 3.22
N LYS A 123 22.57 -0.14 2.30
CA LYS A 123 23.89 -0.24 1.66
C LYS A 123 24.25 1.01 0.83
N HIS A 124 23.29 1.67 0.21
CA HIS A 124 23.54 2.76 -0.73
C HIS A 124 23.08 4.14 -0.20
N GLY A 125 22.61 4.20 1.05
CA GLY A 125 22.20 5.45 1.71
C GLY A 125 20.83 5.99 1.30
N GLY A 126 20.04 5.21 0.55
CA GLY A 126 18.65 5.54 0.23
C GLY A 126 17.69 5.15 1.37
N ALA A 127 16.47 5.71 1.36
CA ALA A 127 15.39 5.26 2.24
C ALA A 127 14.38 4.39 1.48
N LEU A 128 13.76 3.42 2.16
CA LEU A 128 12.61 2.66 1.65
C LEU A 128 11.38 2.92 2.52
N ASN A 129 10.41 3.65 1.98
CA ASN A 129 9.18 4.01 2.68
C ASN A 129 7.97 3.34 2.03
N PHE A 130 7.11 2.72 2.86
CA PHE A 130 6.02 1.88 2.36
C PHE A 130 4.75 1.94 3.22
N GLU A 131 4.50 3.08 3.88
CA GLU A 131 3.30 3.32 4.70
C GLU A 131 2.01 2.97 3.94
N ALA A 132 1.86 3.45 2.71
CA ALA A 132 0.67 3.22 1.90
C ALA A 132 0.43 1.73 1.51
N ALA A 133 1.41 0.85 1.73
CA ALA A 133 1.23 -0.59 1.49
C ALA A 133 0.35 -1.25 2.56
N VAL A 134 0.28 -0.69 3.77
CA VAL A 134 -0.43 -1.28 4.91
C VAL A 134 -1.24 -0.22 5.65
N GLY A 135 -2.53 -0.47 5.87
CA GLY A 135 -3.38 0.47 6.62
C GLY A 135 -3.86 1.69 5.84
N ALA A 136 -3.58 1.79 4.53
CA ALA A 136 -4.03 2.87 3.66
C ALA A 136 -3.71 4.28 4.19
N ALA A 137 -4.67 4.96 4.82
CA ALA A 137 -4.49 6.29 5.41
C ALA A 137 -4.06 6.26 6.89
N ILE A 138 -4.08 5.08 7.52
CA ILE A 138 -3.68 4.88 8.92
C ILE A 138 -2.14 4.82 8.99
N PRO A 139 -1.48 5.67 9.79
CA PRO A 139 -0.02 5.75 9.86
C PRO A 139 0.60 4.61 10.70
N VAL A 140 0.28 3.36 10.38
CA VAL A 140 0.60 2.19 11.21
C VAL A 140 2.08 1.83 11.16
N VAL A 141 2.72 1.92 9.99
CA VAL A 141 4.14 1.62 9.81
C VAL A 141 4.97 2.62 10.59
N LYS A 142 4.69 3.92 10.44
CA LYS A 142 5.37 4.97 11.19
C LYS A 142 5.13 4.86 12.69
N THR A 143 3.91 4.52 13.12
CA THR A 143 3.61 4.34 14.55
C THR A 143 4.44 3.21 15.15
N LEU A 144 4.48 2.05 14.49
CA LEU A 144 5.27 0.90 14.98
C LEU A 144 6.78 1.18 14.92
N ARG A 145 7.27 1.72 13.80
CA ARG A 145 8.70 1.90 13.56
C ARG A 145 9.31 3.06 14.34
N ASP A 146 8.61 4.20 14.39
CA ASP A 146 9.16 5.44 14.94
C ASP A 146 8.50 5.79 16.28
N GLY A 147 7.18 5.67 16.38
CA GLY A 147 6.41 6.07 17.57
C GLY A 147 6.53 5.12 18.75
N LEU A 148 6.75 3.83 18.50
CA LEU A 148 6.87 2.77 19.49
C LEU A 148 8.27 2.15 19.54
N ALA A 149 9.28 2.82 18.97
CA ALA A 149 10.64 2.30 18.87
C ALA A 149 11.28 1.94 20.23
N GLY A 150 10.82 2.55 21.33
CA GLY A 150 11.27 2.29 22.70
C GLY A 150 10.35 1.36 23.50
N THR A 151 9.35 0.73 22.86
CA THR A 151 8.33 -0.08 23.52
C THR A 151 8.35 -1.50 22.95
N ASP A 152 8.33 -2.49 23.83
CA ASP A 152 8.16 -3.89 23.43
C ASP A 152 6.69 -4.13 23.02
N VAL A 153 6.50 -4.41 21.73
CA VAL A 153 5.19 -4.81 21.20
C VAL A 153 5.00 -6.30 21.45
N ASN A 154 3.99 -6.64 22.25
CA ASN A 154 3.66 -8.04 22.55
C ASN A 154 2.62 -8.66 21.60
N ARG A 155 1.80 -7.83 20.93
CA ARG A 155 0.74 -8.30 20.04
C ARG A 155 0.36 -7.23 19.04
N VAL A 156 0.08 -7.64 17.80
CA VAL A 156 -0.51 -6.79 16.76
C VAL A 156 -1.74 -7.49 16.23
N TYR A 157 -2.89 -6.82 16.27
CA TYR A 157 -4.09 -7.37 15.64
C TYR A 157 -4.98 -6.26 15.08
N GLY A 158 -5.80 -6.59 14.10
CA GLY A 158 -6.75 -5.64 13.56
C GLY A 158 -7.51 -6.12 12.33
N ILE A 159 -8.47 -5.29 11.93
CA ILE A 159 -9.22 -5.44 10.69
C ILE A 159 -8.39 -4.82 9.57
N LEU A 160 -7.75 -5.66 8.77
CA LEU A 160 -6.79 -5.21 7.75
C LEU A 160 -7.38 -5.20 6.33
N ASN A 161 -8.58 -5.72 6.12
CA ASN A 161 -9.23 -5.79 4.80
C ASN A 161 -10.62 -5.11 4.80
N GLY A 162 -10.75 -4.06 3.99
CA GLY A 162 -11.98 -3.26 3.92
C GLY A 162 -13.15 -4.01 3.28
N THR A 163 -12.89 -4.79 2.22
CA THR A 163 -13.91 -5.54 1.49
C THR A 163 -14.56 -6.60 2.37
N CYS A 164 -13.77 -7.40 3.09
CA CYS A 164 -14.27 -8.40 4.03
C CYS A 164 -15.03 -7.76 5.19
N ASN A 165 -14.52 -6.66 5.75
CA ASN A 165 -15.21 -5.97 6.83
C ASN A 165 -16.55 -5.38 6.36
N TYR A 166 -16.61 -4.84 5.15
CA TYR A 166 -17.85 -4.35 4.55
C TYR A 166 -18.87 -5.48 4.39
N ILE A 167 -18.45 -6.62 3.82
CA ILE A 167 -19.31 -7.79 3.63
C ILE A 167 -19.85 -8.29 4.98
N LEU A 168 -18.98 -8.58 5.95
CA LEU A 168 -19.40 -9.07 7.27
C LEU A 168 -20.33 -8.10 8.00
N THR A 169 -20.06 -6.79 7.91
CA THR A 169 -20.92 -5.77 8.52
C THR A 169 -22.31 -5.74 7.89
N ARG A 170 -22.43 -5.95 6.59
CA ARG A 170 -23.73 -6.00 5.92
C ARG A 170 -24.49 -7.29 6.16
N MET A 171 -23.80 -8.42 6.17
CA MET A 171 -24.42 -9.70 6.56
C MET A 171 -25.01 -9.60 7.97
N GLU A 172 -24.28 -8.98 8.90
CA GLU A 172 -24.75 -8.74 10.28
C GLU A 172 -25.94 -7.80 10.35
N GLN A 173 -25.88 -6.63 9.68
CA GLN A 173 -26.93 -5.61 9.79
C GLN A 173 -28.19 -5.92 8.99
N GLU A 174 -28.07 -6.60 7.86
CA GLU A 174 -29.16 -6.81 6.90
C GLU A 174 -29.64 -8.26 6.87
N GLY A 175 -28.95 -9.19 7.55
CA GLY A 175 -29.28 -10.61 7.55
C GLY A 175 -29.08 -11.30 6.19
N LEU A 176 -28.30 -10.69 5.30
CA LEU A 176 -28.03 -11.19 3.96
C LEU A 176 -26.97 -12.29 3.95
N SER A 177 -27.02 -13.16 2.94
CA SER A 177 -25.98 -14.17 2.72
C SER A 177 -24.68 -13.54 2.22
N PHE A 178 -23.56 -14.25 2.41
CA PHE A 178 -22.26 -13.86 1.89
C PHE A 178 -22.30 -13.58 0.37
N ALA A 179 -22.97 -14.44 -0.41
CA ALA A 179 -23.06 -14.31 -1.86
C ALA A 179 -23.80 -13.03 -2.30
N GLU A 180 -24.88 -12.67 -1.60
CA GLU A 180 -25.65 -11.45 -1.88
C GLU A 180 -24.82 -10.20 -1.56
N CYS A 181 -24.18 -10.16 -0.39
CA CYS A 181 -23.31 -9.06 0.00
C CYS A 181 -22.10 -8.91 -0.94
N LEU A 182 -21.48 -10.02 -1.35
CA LEU A 182 -20.37 -10.00 -2.30
C LEU A 182 -20.80 -9.43 -3.66
N LYS A 183 -21.94 -9.89 -4.19
CA LYS A 183 -22.49 -9.40 -5.46
C LYS A 183 -22.78 -7.91 -5.42
N ASP A 184 -23.29 -7.40 -4.30
CA ASP A 184 -23.55 -5.96 -4.16
C ASP A 184 -22.26 -5.16 -3.93
N ALA A 185 -21.30 -5.70 -3.17
CA ALA A 185 -19.97 -5.11 -3.00
C ALA A 185 -19.26 -4.93 -4.35
N GLN A 186 -19.36 -5.93 -5.24
CA GLN A 186 -18.84 -5.84 -6.61
C GLN A 186 -19.54 -4.74 -7.42
N ARG A 187 -20.87 -4.67 -7.33
CA ARG A 187 -21.68 -3.67 -8.06
C ARG A 187 -21.35 -2.24 -7.64
N ARG A 188 -21.02 -2.04 -6.36
CA ARG A 188 -20.64 -0.74 -5.79
C ARG A 188 -19.13 -0.44 -5.90
N GLY A 189 -18.33 -1.38 -6.41
CA GLY A 189 -16.88 -1.22 -6.54
C GLY A 189 -16.08 -1.40 -5.24
N TYR A 190 -16.67 -1.97 -4.19
CA TYR A 190 -15.96 -2.36 -2.97
C TYR A 190 -15.19 -3.69 -3.12
N ALA A 191 -15.57 -4.54 -4.09
CA ALA A 191 -14.89 -5.78 -4.42
C ALA A 191 -14.59 -5.84 -5.93
N GLU A 192 -13.47 -6.45 -6.30
CA GLU A 192 -13.15 -6.70 -7.70
C GLU A 192 -13.96 -7.89 -8.26
N ALA A 193 -13.96 -8.05 -9.59
CA ALA A 193 -14.63 -9.16 -10.25
C ALA A 193 -14.09 -10.54 -9.79
N ASN A 194 -12.78 -10.62 -9.52
CA ASN A 194 -12.17 -11.74 -8.81
C ASN A 194 -11.80 -11.28 -7.38
N PRO A 195 -12.61 -11.58 -6.37
CA PRO A 195 -12.43 -11.10 -5.00
C PRO A 195 -11.60 -12.06 -4.13
N SER A 196 -11.15 -13.22 -4.66
CA SER A 196 -10.49 -14.28 -3.88
C SER A 196 -9.35 -13.77 -3.01
N PHE A 197 -8.54 -12.86 -3.53
CA PHE A 197 -7.42 -12.31 -2.76
C PHE A 197 -7.85 -11.58 -1.48
N ASP A 198 -9.04 -10.99 -1.46
CA ASP A 198 -9.64 -10.37 -0.29
C ASP A 198 -10.38 -11.40 0.56
N VAL A 199 -11.37 -12.09 0.00
CA VAL A 199 -12.32 -12.92 0.75
C VAL A 199 -11.72 -14.21 1.30
N ASP A 200 -10.64 -14.69 0.69
CA ASP A 200 -9.87 -15.85 1.18
C ASP A 200 -8.79 -15.42 2.19
N GLY A 201 -8.70 -14.13 2.54
CA GLY A 201 -7.84 -13.62 3.62
C GLY A 201 -6.38 -13.34 3.24
N HIS A 202 -5.99 -13.54 1.98
CA HIS A 202 -4.60 -13.36 1.54
C HIS A 202 -4.08 -11.91 1.63
N ASP A 203 -4.94 -10.91 1.37
CA ASP A 203 -4.60 -9.50 1.57
C ASP A 203 -4.31 -9.17 3.04
N THR A 204 -5.15 -9.68 3.96
CA THR A 204 -4.93 -9.57 5.41
C THR A 204 -3.61 -10.22 5.81
N ALA A 205 -3.32 -11.42 5.31
CA ALA A 205 -2.09 -12.15 5.59
C ALA A 205 -0.83 -11.39 5.15
N GLN A 206 -0.86 -10.76 3.95
CA GLN A 206 0.26 -9.92 3.49
C GLN A 206 0.49 -8.71 4.39
N LYS A 207 -0.58 -8.00 4.75
CA LYS A 207 -0.49 -6.83 5.64
C LYS A 207 0.03 -7.23 7.01
N LEU A 208 -0.49 -8.32 7.57
CA LEU A 208 -0.06 -8.86 8.85
C LEU A 208 1.41 -9.27 8.84
N ALA A 209 1.89 -9.96 7.79
CA ALA A 209 3.29 -10.36 7.69
C ALA A 209 4.25 -9.16 7.67
N ILE A 210 3.85 -8.06 7.03
CA ILE A 210 4.61 -6.80 7.05
C ILE A 210 4.58 -6.18 8.46
N LEU A 211 3.41 -6.08 9.08
CA LEU A 211 3.27 -5.50 10.42
C LEU A 211 4.04 -6.29 11.47
N ALA A 212 3.96 -7.62 11.45
CA ALA A 212 4.69 -8.49 12.36
C ALA A 212 6.21 -8.34 12.20
N SER A 213 6.70 -8.21 10.96
CA SER A 213 8.12 -7.96 10.71
C SER A 213 8.60 -6.65 11.32
N ILE A 214 7.81 -5.57 11.20
CA ILE A 214 8.14 -4.26 11.80
C ILE A 214 8.05 -4.33 13.33
N ALA A 215 6.95 -4.86 13.86
CA ALA A 215 6.64 -4.84 15.28
C ALA A 215 7.59 -5.71 16.11
N PHE A 216 8.02 -6.84 15.56
CA PHE A 216 8.83 -7.83 16.30
C PHE A 216 10.29 -7.91 15.80
N GLY A 217 10.68 -7.07 14.83
CA GLY A 217 12.05 -7.07 14.28
C GLY A 217 12.44 -8.37 13.58
N THR A 218 11.49 -9.06 12.95
CA THR A 218 11.70 -10.38 12.32
C THR A 218 11.70 -10.30 10.79
N LYS A 219 12.11 -11.38 10.13
CA LYS A 219 11.98 -11.51 8.67
C LYS A 219 10.51 -11.68 8.29
N ILE A 220 10.09 -11.07 7.19
CA ILE A 220 8.75 -11.30 6.64
C ILE A 220 8.59 -12.78 6.26
N ALA A 221 7.59 -13.44 6.83
CA ALA A 221 7.30 -14.86 6.63
C ALA A 221 5.84 -15.06 6.19
N GLN A 222 5.48 -14.52 5.02
CA GLN A 222 4.09 -14.56 4.52
C GLN A 222 3.54 -16.01 4.47
N ASN A 223 4.34 -16.99 4.07
CA ASN A 223 3.94 -18.39 3.95
C ASN A 223 3.74 -19.08 5.31
N SER A 224 4.13 -18.45 6.41
CA SER A 224 3.94 -18.96 7.76
C SER A 224 2.65 -18.45 8.42
N VAL A 225 1.93 -17.53 7.76
CA VAL A 225 0.66 -17.01 8.26
C VAL A 225 -0.44 -18.01 7.93
N TYR A 226 -1.13 -18.49 8.97
CA TYR A 226 -2.36 -19.26 8.79
C TYR A 226 -3.44 -18.35 8.20
N VAL A 227 -4.18 -18.83 7.20
CA VAL A 227 -5.18 -18.03 6.49
C VAL A 227 -6.49 -18.80 6.43
N GLU A 228 -7.54 -18.15 6.92
CA GLU A 228 -8.93 -18.56 6.76
C GLU A 228 -9.74 -17.35 6.28
N GLY A 229 -10.57 -17.58 5.26
CA GLY A 229 -11.39 -16.55 4.65
C GLY A 229 -12.73 -16.35 5.37
N ILE A 230 -13.65 -15.64 4.70
CA ILE A 230 -14.99 -15.35 5.23
C ILE A 230 -16.12 -16.01 4.44
N SER A 231 -15.80 -16.78 3.40
CA SER A 231 -16.78 -17.32 2.44
C SER A 231 -17.69 -18.40 3.04
N SER A 232 -17.28 -19.07 4.10
CA SER A 232 -18.04 -20.08 4.84
C SER A 232 -19.00 -19.50 5.89
N ILE A 233 -18.89 -18.21 6.22
CA ILE A 233 -19.69 -17.59 7.27
C ILE A 233 -21.15 -17.50 6.83
N ALA A 234 -22.05 -18.03 7.65
CA ALA A 234 -23.49 -17.99 7.44
C ALA A 234 -24.17 -16.89 8.28
N PRO A 235 -25.33 -16.37 7.88
CA PRO A 235 -26.12 -15.45 8.71
C PRO A 235 -26.47 -16.02 10.09
N GLU A 236 -26.62 -17.35 10.20
CA GLU A 236 -26.83 -18.06 11.46
C GLU A 236 -25.65 -17.90 12.41
N ASP A 237 -24.41 -17.97 11.90
CA ASP A 237 -23.19 -17.80 12.70
C ASP A 237 -23.12 -16.40 13.30
N LEU A 238 -23.49 -15.38 12.51
CA LEU A 238 -23.53 -13.98 12.95
C LEU A 238 -24.59 -13.75 14.04
N ARG A 239 -25.79 -14.32 13.85
CA ARG A 239 -26.88 -14.25 14.84
C ARG A 239 -26.50 -14.95 16.15
N ALA A 240 -25.88 -16.13 16.05
CA ALA A 240 -25.41 -16.86 17.22
C ALA A 240 -24.31 -16.07 17.96
N ALA A 241 -23.34 -15.50 17.24
CA ALA A 241 -22.31 -14.65 17.82
C ALA A 241 -22.93 -13.43 18.52
N GLU A 242 -23.92 -12.77 17.92
CA GLU A 242 -24.60 -11.62 18.52
C GLU A 242 -25.36 -11.99 19.80
N GLN A 243 -26.09 -13.10 19.82
CA GLN A 243 -26.79 -13.59 21.02
C GLN A 243 -25.82 -13.86 22.19
N LEU A 244 -24.58 -14.23 21.88
CA LEU A 244 -23.52 -14.44 22.85
C LEU A 244 -22.75 -13.16 23.23
N GLY A 245 -23.11 -12.00 22.65
CA GLY A 245 -22.44 -10.72 22.90
C GLY A 245 -21.16 -10.49 22.09
N TYR A 246 -20.95 -11.26 21.02
CA TYR A 246 -19.78 -11.18 20.14
C TYR A 246 -20.11 -10.59 18.77
N ARG A 247 -19.05 -10.38 17.98
CA ARG A 247 -19.09 -9.91 16.58
C ARG A 247 -18.10 -10.73 15.77
N VAL A 248 -18.43 -11.04 14.53
CA VAL A 248 -17.54 -11.78 13.62
C VAL A 248 -16.79 -10.80 12.73
N LYS A 249 -15.45 -10.90 12.73
CA LYS A 249 -14.55 -10.06 11.94
C LYS A 249 -13.39 -10.89 11.39
N LEU A 250 -12.96 -10.60 10.16
CA LEU A 250 -11.68 -11.09 9.64
C LEU A 250 -10.54 -10.31 10.32
N LEU A 251 -9.84 -10.97 11.23
CA LEU A 251 -8.74 -10.38 11.99
C LEU A 251 -7.40 -10.93 11.49
N GLY A 252 -6.41 -10.04 11.32
CA GLY A 252 -5.00 -10.45 11.39
C GLY A 252 -4.53 -10.38 12.83
N VAL A 253 -3.78 -11.38 13.31
CA VAL A 253 -3.31 -11.50 14.70
C VAL A 253 -1.90 -12.09 14.72
#